data_AF-A0A523YDG0-F1
#
_entry.id   AF-A0A523YDG0-F1
#
_cell.length_a   1.000
_cell.length_b   1.000
_cell.length_c   1.000
_cell.angle_alpha   90.00
_cell.angle_beta   90.00
_cell.angle_gamma   90.00
#
_symmetry.space_group_name_H-M   'P 1'
#
loop_
_entity.id
_entity.type
_entity.pdbx_description
1 polymer ?
#
loop_
_entity_poly.entity_id
_entity_poly.type
_entity_poly.pdbx_seq_one_letter_code
_entity_poly.pdbx_strand_id
1 'polypeptide(L)'
;MEETISHAKITIVLSLILATLLSPPTTAYSNGGYGADPSNPDYGTHDWIAQHALDWLPDNEKRYILDNLHDYLYGTELPDNGGAPDGIGDNFNHHVYHHSSGVLQASPSKMAHNSGPEPTP
;
A
#
# COMPACT_ATOMS: atom_id res chain seq x y z
N MET A 1 -47.60 -17.13 -6.09
CA MET A 1 -46.82 -16.08 -5.41
C MET A 1 -45.42 -16.58 -5.06
N GLU A 2 -45.27 -17.78 -4.50
CA GLU A 2 -43.96 -18.39 -4.22
C GLU A 2 -43.13 -18.69 -5.48
N GLU A 3 -43.75 -19.25 -6.52
CA GLU A 3 -43.16 -19.48 -7.84
C GLU A 3 -42.54 -18.20 -8.44
N THR A 4 -43.27 -17.10 -8.46
CA THR A 4 -42.80 -15.80 -9.00
C THR A 4 -41.65 -15.20 -8.20
N ILE A 5 -41.63 -15.41 -6.87
CA ILE A 5 -40.53 -14.99 -5.99
C ILE A 5 -39.27 -15.84 -6.24
N SER A 6 -39.45 -17.13 -6.58
CA SER A 6 -38.35 -18.03 -6.95
C SER A 6 -37.68 -17.63 -8.27
N HIS A 7 -38.48 -17.35 -9.31
CA HIS A 7 -37.96 -16.91 -10.60
C HIS A 7 -37.23 -15.56 -10.50
N ALA A 8 -37.76 -14.61 -9.73
CA ALA A 8 -37.11 -13.31 -9.52
C ALA A 8 -35.72 -13.46 -8.88
N LYS A 9 -35.56 -14.36 -7.90
CA LYS A 9 -34.25 -14.65 -7.29
C LYS A 9 -33.28 -15.27 -8.29
N ILE A 10 -33.74 -16.22 -9.09
CA ILE A 10 -32.92 -16.85 -10.15
C ILE A 10 -32.48 -15.80 -11.17
N THR A 11 -33.39 -14.94 -11.62
CA THR A 11 -33.07 -13.84 -12.56
C THR A 11 -32.07 -12.86 -11.95
N ILE A 12 -32.17 -12.51 -10.67
CA ILE A 12 -31.20 -11.64 -10.00
C ILE A 12 -29.82 -12.31 -9.94
N VAL A 13 -29.75 -13.58 -9.53
CA VAL A 13 -28.48 -14.32 -9.45
C VAL A 13 -27.82 -14.44 -10.82
N LEU A 14 -28.59 -14.78 -11.86
CA LEU A 14 -28.07 -14.86 -13.23
C LEU A 14 -27.61 -13.48 -13.76
N SER A 15 -28.34 -12.41 -13.43
CA SER A 15 -27.95 -11.04 -13.81
C SER A 15 -26.63 -10.61 -13.13
N LEU A 16 -26.43 -10.98 -11.86
CA LEU A 16 -25.20 -10.69 -11.13
C LEU A 16 -24.01 -11.48 -11.69
N ILE A 17 -24.19 -12.76 -12.02
CA ILE A 17 -23.15 -13.58 -12.66
C ILE A 17 -22.80 -13.02 -14.04
N LEU A 18 -23.80 -12.61 -14.83
CA LEU A 18 -23.55 -12.03 -16.14
C LEU A 18 -22.79 -10.70 -16.03
N ALA A 19 -23.10 -9.87 -15.03
CA ALA A 19 -22.39 -8.61 -14.79
C ALA A 19 -20.91 -8.81 -14.42
N THR A 20 -20.57 -9.86 -13.66
CA THR A 20 -19.16 -10.16 -13.33
C THR A 20 -18.39 -10.73 -14.53
N LEU A 21 -19.05 -11.55 -15.37
CA LEU A 21 -18.43 -12.11 -16.58
C LEU A 21 -18.22 -11.09 -17.70
N LEU A 22 -19.04 -10.04 -17.75
CA LEU A 22 -18.94 -8.97 -18.75
C LEU A 22 -18.06 -7.80 -18.29
N SER A 23 -17.45 -7.88 -17.10
CA SER A 23 -16.54 -6.85 -16.62
C SER A 23 -15.26 -6.86 -17.47
N PRO A 24 -14.90 -5.76 -18.16
CA PRO A 24 -13.64 -5.68 -18.88
C PRO A 24 -12.48 -5.83 -17.88
N PRO A 25 -11.32 -6.39 -18.30
CA PRO A 25 -10.16 -6.43 -17.43
C PRO A 25 -9.83 -5.01 -16.98
N THR A 26 -9.93 -4.76 -15.67
CA THR A 26 -9.54 -3.48 -15.11
C THR A 26 -8.02 -3.48 -15.01
N THR A 27 -7.38 -2.47 -15.59
CA THR A 27 -5.99 -2.16 -15.29
C THR A 27 -5.99 -1.46 -13.94
N ALA A 28 -5.78 -2.20 -12.86
CA ALA A 28 -5.24 -1.58 -11.66
C ALA A 28 -3.77 -1.26 -11.93
N TYR A 29 -3.28 -0.14 -11.39
CA TYR A 29 -1.83 0.00 -11.27
C TYR A 29 -1.33 -1.21 -10.46
N SER A 30 -0.29 -1.88 -10.97
CA SER A 30 0.42 -2.87 -10.15
C SER A 30 0.86 -2.18 -8.86
N ASN A 31 1.06 -2.92 -7.77
CA ASN A 31 1.65 -2.33 -6.55
C ASN A 31 2.93 -1.54 -6.87
N GLY A 32 3.61 -1.91 -7.95
CA GLY A 32 4.96 -1.48 -8.29
C GLY A 32 5.77 -2.76 -8.40
N GLY A 33 6.78 -2.80 -9.26
CA GLY A 33 7.82 -3.81 -9.11
C GLY A 33 8.58 -3.53 -7.81
N TYR A 34 9.24 -4.55 -7.26
CA TYR A 34 10.24 -4.32 -6.23
C TYR A 34 11.40 -3.57 -6.88
N GLY A 35 11.36 -2.24 -6.88
CA GLY A 35 12.44 -1.40 -7.38
C GLY A 35 13.70 -1.74 -6.61
N ALA A 36 14.54 -2.61 -7.16
CA ALA A 36 15.76 -3.06 -6.49
C ALA A 36 16.91 -2.06 -6.65
N ASP A 37 16.74 -1.09 -7.56
CA ASP A 37 17.72 -0.07 -7.88
C ASP A 37 17.30 1.29 -7.30
N PRO A 38 17.96 1.77 -6.23
CA PRO A 38 17.77 3.11 -5.68
C PRO A 38 18.21 4.23 -6.61
N SER A 39 18.69 3.94 -7.82
CA SER A 39 18.96 4.92 -8.88
C SER A 39 17.94 4.87 -10.02
N ASN A 40 17.02 3.89 -10.02
CA ASN A 40 15.91 3.78 -10.97
C ASN A 40 14.77 2.89 -10.41
N PRO A 41 13.86 3.43 -9.58
CA PRO A 41 12.79 2.67 -8.96
C PRO A 41 11.69 2.41 -9.99
N ASP A 42 11.05 1.25 -9.90
CA ASP A 42 9.90 0.94 -10.76
C ASP A 42 8.68 1.74 -10.28
N TYR A 43 8.22 2.67 -11.11
CA TYR A 43 7.12 3.57 -10.72
C TYR A 43 5.81 2.82 -10.46
N GLY A 44 5.41 2.75 -9.18
CA GLY A 44 4.29 1.97 -8.67
C GLY A 44 3.08 2.77 -8.20
N THR A 45 2.14 2.07 -7.54
CA THR A 45 0.96 2.71 -6.94
C THR A 45 1.35 3.59 -5.75
N HIS A 46 2.31 3.15 -4.94
CA HIS A 46 2.83 3.94 -3.82
C HIS A 46 3.43 5.25 -4.32
N ASP A 47 4.26 5.18 -5.36
CA ASP A 47 4.89 6.34 -5.99
C ASP A 47 3.86 7.35 -6.51
N TRP A 48 2.85 6.86 -7.23
CA TRP A 48 1.82 7.72 -7.79
C TRP A 48 1.09 8.50 -6.69
N ILE A 49 0.66 7.81 -5.62
CA ILE A 49 -0.03 8.45 -4.50
C ILE A 49 0.90 9.44 -3.80
N ALA A 50 2.12 9.03 -3.48
CA ALA A 50 3.09 9.82 -2.74
C ALA A 50 3.49 11.09 -3.50
N GLN A 51 3.64 11.01 -4.82
CA GLN A 51 3.96 12.15 -5.67
C GLN A 51 2.76 13.11 -5.80
N HIS A 52 1.55 12.59 -6.03
CA HIS A 52 0.36 13.45 -6.19
C HIS A 52 -0.08 14.09 -4.86
N ALA A 53 0.28 13.50 -3.71
CA ALA A 53 0.12 14.17 -2.42
C ALA A 53 0.91 15.49 -2.34
N LEU A 54 2.02 15.62 -3.07
CA LEU A 54 2.81 16.86 -3.12
C LEU A 54 2.09 17.99 -3.84
N ASP A 55 1.09 17.71 -4.68
CA ASP A 55 0.27 18.75 -5.33
C ASP A 55 -0.52 19.56 -4.30
N TRP A 56 -0.73 19.01 -3.11
CA TRP A 56 -1.52 19.63 -2.05
C TRP A 56 -0.65 20.42 -1.05
N LEU A 57 0.68 20.35 -1.17
CA LEU A 57 1.61 21.04 -0.29
C LEU A 57 2.05 22.40 -0.88
N PRO A 58 2.20 23.45 -0.04
CA PRO A 58 2.86 24.68 -0.42
C PRO A 58 4.28 24.45 -0.97
N ASP A 59 4.72 25.29 -1.90
CA ASP A 59 6.01 25.11 -2.60
C ASP A 59 7.23 25.07 -1.68
N ASN A 60 7.19 25.83 -0.58
CA ASN A 60 8.26 25.84 0.43
C ASN A 60 8.29 24.55 1.26
N GLU A 61 7.14 23.89 1.46
CA GLU A 61 7.03 22.69 2.27
C GLU A 61 7.45 21.44 1.48
N LYS A 62 7.11 21.37 0.18
CA LYS A 62 7.49 20.24 -0.67
C LYS A 62 8.86 20.35 -1.31
N ARG A 63 9.56 21.49 -1.20
CA ARG A 63 10.83 21.74 -1.90
C ARG A 63 11.86 20.65 -1.61
N TYR A 64 12.06 20.32 -0.33
CA TYR A 64 13.00 19.26 0.06
C TYR A 64 12.66 17.92 -0.58
N ILE A 65 11.38 17.55 -0.61
CA ILE A 65 10.92 16.30 -1.21
C ILE A 65 11.14 16.31 -2.72
N LEU A 66 10.85 17.42 -3.40
CA LEU A 66 11.07 17.56 -4.84
C LEU A 66 12.56 17.47 -5.21
N ASP A 67 13.43 18.07 -4.40
CA ASP A 67 14.88 18.03 -4.60
C ASP A 67 15.46 16.62 -4.34
N ASN A 68 14.73 15.76 -3.62
CA ASN A 68 15.10 14.37 -3.30
C ASN A 68 14.00 13.39 -3.75
N LEU A 69 13.34 13.67 -4.89
CA LEU A 69 12.14 12.95 -5.30
C LEU A 69 12.40 11.45 -5.48
N HIS A 70 13.58 11.10 -5.96
CA HIS A 70 13.97 9.72 -6.21
C HIS A 70 14.03 8.89 -4.92
N ASP A 71 14.79 9.35 -3.93
CA ASP A 71 14.89 8.70 -2.62
C ASP A 71 13.53 8.65 -1.90
N TYR A 72 12.71 9.68 -2.07
CA TYR A 72 11.36 9.73 -1.53
C TYR A 72 10.48 8.63 -2.11
N LEU A 73 10.47 8.45 -3.43
CA LEU A 73 9.72 7.40 -4.13
C LEU A 73 10.24 6.01 -3.77
N TYR A 74 11.56 5.82 -3.81
CA TYR A 74 12.22 4.58 -3.38
C TYR A 74 11.83 4.15 -1.97
N GLY A 75 11.82 5.11 -1.02
CA GLY A 75 11.42 4.88 0.36
C GLY A 75 9.97 4.39 0.52
N THR A 76 9.09 4.65 -0.45
CA THR A 76 7.69 4.20 -0.38
C THR A 76 7.52 2.69 -0.60
N GLU A 77 8.50 2.05 -1.25
CA GLU A 77 8.48 0.63 -1.61
C GLU A 77 9.24 -0.25 -0.59
N LEU A 78 10.13 0.35 0.23
CA LEU A 78 10.96 -0.36 1.22
C LEU A 78 10.18 -1.19 2.25
N PRO A 79 8.98 -0.78 2.71
CA PRO A 79 8.16 -1.62 3.58
C PRO A 79 7.79 -2.94 2.91
N ASP A 80 7.49 -2.96 1.62
CA ASP A 80 7.04 -4.17 0.93
C ASP A 80 8.19 -4.93 0.25
N ASN A 81 9.35 -4.29 0.06
CA ASN A 81 10.51 -4.87 -0.60
C ASN A 81 11.53 -5.45 0.38
N GLY A 82 11.23 -6.60 0.99
CA GLY A 82 12.20 -7.35 1.82
C GLY A 82 13.44 -7.87 1.06
N GLY A 83 13.50 -7.70 -0.27
CA GLY A 83 14.66 -8.03 -1.11
C GLY A 83 15.60 -6.86 -1.39
N ALA A 84 15.21 -5.62 -1.08
CA ALA A 84 16.10 -4.46 -1.17
C ALA A 84 17.18 -4.52 -0.09
N PRO A 85 18.41 -4.01 -0.35
CA PRO A 85 19.48 -3.97 0.64
C PRO A 85 19.11 -3.29 1.96
N ASP A 86 18.21 -2.30 1.89
CA ASP A 86 17.62 -1.51 2.97
C ASP A 86 16.11 -1.75 3.12
N GLY A 87 15.62 -2.84 2.50
CA GLY A 87 14.26 -3.32 2.68
C GLY A 87 13.98 -3.58 4.15
N ILE A 88 12.93 -2.95 4.67
CA ILE A 88 12.48 -3.13 6.06
C ILE A 88 11.28 -4.08 6.15
N GLY A 89 10.85 -4.66 5.02
CA GLY A 89 9.77 -5.63 4.96
C GLY A 89 10.11 -6.98 5.56
N ASP A 90 9.30 -7.43 6.51
CA ASP A 90 9.29 -8.80 7.02
C ASP A 90 8.06 -9.57 6.49
N ASN A 91 7.93 -10.85 6.84
CA ASN A 91 6.88 -11.70 6.29
C ASN A 91 5.46 -11.21 6.70
N PHE A 92 4.69 -10.79 5.70
CA PHE A 92 3.21 -10.72 5.65
C PHE A 92 2.46 -9.64 6.46
N ASN A 93 3.07 -8.75 7.25
CA ASN A 93 2.29 -7.75 8.03
C ASN A 93 2.97 -6.37 8.20
N HIS A 94 2.71 -5.43 7.29
CA HIS A 94 3.30 -4.08 7.32
C HIS A 94 2.34 -2.93 7.69
N HIS A 95 1.06 -3.22 7.94
CA HIS A 95 0.08 -2.19 8.30
C HIS A 95 -0.05 -2.05 9.82
N VAL A 96 0.44 -0.93 10.36
CA VAL A 96 0.21 -0.55 11.76
C VAL A 96 -1.13 0.19 11.85
N TYR A 97 -2.15 -0.48 12.37
CA TYR A 97 -3.46 0.13 12.62
C TYR A 97 -3.53 0.70 14.04
N HIS A 98 -3.88 1.98 14.15
CA HIS A 98 -4.22 2.61 15.43
C HIS A 98 -5.74 2.70 15.55
N HIS A 99 -6.27 2.35 16.72
CA HIS A 99 -7.61 2.74 17.10
C HIS A 99 -7.69 4.26 17.29
N SER A 100 -8.88 4.84 17.11
CA SER A 100 -9.14 6.25 17.42
C SER A 100 -8.88 6.62 18.89
N SER A 101 -8.77 5.63 19.77
CA SER A 101 -8.34 5.77 21.16
C SER A 101 -6.82 5.87 21.34
N GLY A 102 -6.04 5.79 20.26
CA GLY A 102 -4.57 5.79 20.27
C GLY A 102 -3.94 4.42 20.55
N VAL A 103 -4.74 3.39 20.81
CA VAL A 103 -4.24 2.03 21.09
C VAL A 103 -3.86 1.33 19.78
N LEU A 104 -2.68 0.70 19.76
CA LEU A 104 -2.26 -0.17 18.67
C LEU A 104 -3.18 -1.39 18.58
N GLN A 105 -3.79 -1.59 17.42
CA GLN A 105 -4.58 -2.77 17.13
C GLN A 105 -3.59 -3.90 16.78
N ALA A 106 -3.04 -4.56 17.81
CA ALA A 106 -2.18 -5.76 17.77
C ALA A 106 -1.31 -5.97 16.50
N SER A 107 -0.02 -5.68 16.61
CA SER A 107 0.99 -6.05 15.60
C SER A 107 1.52 -7.47 15.84
N PRO A 108 1.70 -8.33 14.83
CA PRO A 108 2.73 -9.36 14.88
C PRO A 108 4.09 -8.79 14.42
N SER A 109 4.26 -7.47 14.38
CA SER A 109 5.55 -6.84 14.13
C SER A 109 6.48 -7.16 15.30
N LYS A 110 7.38 -8.11 15.07
CA LYS A 110 8.49 -8.37 15.97
C LYS A 110 9.50 -7.25 15.77
N MET A 111 9.21 -6.05 16.30
CA MET A 111 10.26 -5.08 16.62
C MET A 111 11.09 -5.65 17.78
N ALA A 112 11.95 -6.62 17.48
CA ALA A 112 13.08 -6.95 18.33
C ALA A 112 14.15 -5.88 18.06
N HIS A 113 13.96 -4.70 18.64
CA HIS A 113 15.07 -3.80 18.90
C HIS A 113 16.02 -4.57 19.84
N ASN A 114 17.12 -5.08 19.30
CA ASN A 114 18.26 -5.50 20.12
C ASN A 114 18.78 -4.22 20.78
N SER A 115 18.27 -3.93 21.97
CA SER A 115 18.81 -2.95 22.89
C SER A 115 20.20 -3.40 23.32
N GLY A 116 21.20 -3.10 22.47
CA GLY A 116 22.58 -2.99 22.94
C GLY A 116 22.65 -1.92 24.03
N PRO A 117 23.56 -2.05 25.00
CA PRO A 117 23.64 -1.10 26.10
C PRO A 117 23.93 0.31 25.56
N GLU A 118 23.12 1.29 25.97
CA GLU A 118 23.33 2.70 25.66
C GLU A 118 24.74 3.15 26.08
N PRO A 119 25.42 3.98 25.28
CA PRO A 119 26.65 4.61 25.71
C PRO A 119 26.33 5.63 26.81
N THR A 120 26.89 5.42 28.00
CA THR A 120 26.86 6.41 29.08
C THR A 120 27.65 7.66 28.70
N PRO A 121 27.23 8.85 29.17
CA PRO A 121 27.89 10.13 28.87
C PRO A 121 29.33 10.22 29.38
#